data_AF-A0A495FL65-F1
#
_entry.id   AF-A0A495FL65-F1
#
_cell.length_a   1.000
_cell.length_b   1.000
_cell.length_c   1.000
_cell.angle_alpha   90.00
_cell.angle_beta   90.00
_cell.angle_gamma   90.00
#
_symmetry.space_group_name_H-M   'P 1'
#
loop_
_entity.id
_entity.type
_entity.pdbx_description
1 polymer ?
#
loop_
_entity_poly.entity_id
_entity_poly.type
_entity_poly.pdbx_seq_one_letter_code
_entity_poly.pdbx_strand_id
1 'polypeptide(L)'
;MALSNEESEQRRGIAASLPYTGLSLDELWLKYFTLGGQAGEFEVEAYLHGAMSLPDLQRDILAHAVNERLDALNSPAPRAPYSTPDTGKADEGSGPEQSP
;
A
#
# COMPACT_ATOMS: atom_id res chain seq x y z
N MET A 1 -9.22 -10.42 12.49
CA MET A 1 -8.61 -9.22 13.11
C MET A 1 -9.06 -8.03 12.30
N ALA A 2 -9.42 -6.91 12.93
CA ALA A 2 -9.70 -5.67 12.20
C ALA A 2 -8.40 -5.10 11.66
N LEU A 3 -8.41 -4.54 10.44
CA LEU A 3 -7.26 -3.83 9.87
C LEU A 3 -6.82 -2.70 10.81
N SER A 4 -5.53 -2.36 10.82
CA SER A 4 -5.08 -1.17 11.54
C SER A 4 -5.77 0.08 10.96
N ASN A 5 -5.82 1.18 11.72
CA ASN A 5 -6.41 2.42 11.22
C ASN A 5 -5.60 3.00 10.03
N GLU A 6 -4.27 2.83 10.06
CA GLU A 6 -3.36 3.22 8.98
C GLU A 6 -3.58 2.37 7.73
N GLU A 7 -3.59 1.04 7.86
CA GLU A 7 -3.89 0.11 6.77
C GLU A 7 -5.29 0.38 6.17
N SER A 8 -6.27 0.67 7.03
CA SER A 8 -7.63 1.00 6.59
C SER A 8 -7.68 2.28 5.77
N GLU A 9 -6.93 3.31 6.17
CA GLU A 9 -6.83 4.58 5.44
C GLU A 9 -6.08 4.39 4.13
N GLN A 10 -4.96 3.67 4.15
CA GLN A 10 -4.19 3.35 2.95
C GLN A 10 -5.05 2.63 1.91
N ARG A 11 -5.72 1.55 2.33
CA ARG A 11 -6.66 0.77 1.52
C ARG A 11 -7.76 1.64 0.92
N ARG A 12 -8.38 2.51 1.73
CA ARG A 12 -9.43 3.44 1.26
C ARG A 12 -8.89 4.39 0.19
N GLY A 13 -7.68 4.92 0.37
CA GLY A 13 -7.01 5.75 -0.61
C GLY A 13 -6.76 5.02 -1.93
N ILE A 14 -6.21 3.81 -1.88
CA ILE A 14 -6.00 2.96 -3.07
C ILE A 14 -7.33 2.71 -3.79
N ALA A 15 -8.36 2.27 -3.06
CA ALA A 15 -9.68 1.99 -3.63
C ALA A 15 -10.37 3.23 -4.20
N ALA A 16 -10.19 4.40 -3.59
CA ALA A 16 -10.74 5.66 -4.07
C ALA A 16 -10.05 6.17 -5.34
N SER A 17 -8.74 5.90 -5.51
CA SER A 17 -7.98 6.28 -6.71
C SER A 17 -8.24 5.35 -7.90
N LEU A 18 -8.57 4.08 -7.65
CA LEU A 18 -8.72 3.05 -8.70
C LEU A 18 -9.70 3.44 -9.84
N PRO A 19 -10.90 4.01 -9.60
CA PRO A 19 -11.82 4.40 -10.67
C PRO A 19 -11.23 5.38 -11.70
N TYR A 20 -10.24 6.19 -11.31
CA TYR A 20 -9.60 7.17 -12.20
C TYR A 20 -8.53 6.56 -13.10
N THR A 21 -8.16 5.30 -12.87
CA THR A 21 -7.13 4.59 -13.65
C THR A 21 -7.69 3.92 -14.91
N GLY A 22 -9.01 3.72 -14.95
CA GLY A 22 -9.69 2.93 -15.98
C GLY A 22 -9.31 1.44 -15.97
N LEU A 23 -8.60 0.96 -14.95
CA LEU A 23 -8.23 -0.45 -14.83
C LEU A 23 -9.41 -1.26 -14.29
N SER A 24 -9.60 -2.44 -14.85
CA SER A 24 -10.34 -3.51 -14.17
C SER A 24 -9.50 -4.13 -13.03
N LEU A 25 -10.13 -4.99 -12.23
CA LEU A 25 -9.46 -5.71 -11.14
C LEU A 25 -8.33 -6.61 -11.66
N ASP A 26 -8.57 -7.36 -12.74
CA ASP A 26 -7.60 -8.26 -13.35
C ASP A 26 -6.40 -7.49 -13.94
N GLU A 27 -6.64 -6.33 -14.56
CA GLU A 27 -5.57 -5.46 -15.06
C GLU A 27 -4.74 -4.84 -13.94
N LEU A 28 -5.39 -4.42 -12.85
CA LEU A 28 -4.69 -3.95 -11.65
C LEU A 28 -3.83 -5.06 -11.06
N TRP A 29 -4.41 -6.25 -10.86
CA TRP A 29 -3.69 -7.40 -10.32
C TRP A 29 -2.51 -7.78 -11.20
N LEU A 30 -2.68 -7.81 -12.52
CA LEU A 30 -1.59 -8.13 -13.46
C LEU A 30 -0.45 -7.10 -13.35
N LYS A 31 -0.76 -5.81 -13.27
CA LYS A 31 0.25 -4.76 -13.05
C LYS A 31 0.98 -4.95 -11.73
N TYR A 32 0.24 -5.12 -10.64
CA TYR A 32 0.77 -5.41 -9.32
C TYR A 32 1.71 -6.62 -9.33
N PHE A 33 1.32 -7.71 -10.01
CA PHE A 33 2.13 -8.92 -10.15
C PHE A 33 3.43 -8.65 -10.93
N THR A 34 3.37 -7.89 -12.03
CA THR A 34 4.57 -7.52 -12.80
C THR A 34 5.56 -6.65 -12.01
N LEU A 35 5.07 -5.93 -11.00
CA LEU A 35 5.87 -5.12 -10.08
C LEU A 35 6.42 -5.94 -8.89
N GLY A 36 6.22 -7.26 -8.88
CA GLY A 36 6.70 -8.15 -7.81
C GLY A 36 5.66 -8.42 -6.72
N GLY A 37 4.39 -8.05 -6.93
CA GLY A 37 3.28 -8.43 -6.08
C GLY A 37 3.13 -9.95 -5.95
N GLN A 38 2.89 -10.42 -4.73
CA GLN A 38 2.85 -11.87 -4.42
C GLN A 38 1.44 -12.39 -4.09
N ALA A 39 0.47 -11.50 -3.90
CA ALA A 39 -0.92 -11.87 -3.63
C ALA A 39 -1.65 -12.30 -4.92
N GLY A 40 -2.57 -13.25 -4.79
CA GLY A 40 -3.48 -13.63 -5.85
C GLY A 40 -4.53 -12.54 -6.13
N GLU A 41 -5.20 -12.63 -7.28
CA GLU A 41 -6.25 -11.69 -7.69
C GLU A 41 -7.37 -11.57 -6.64
N PHE A 42 -7.85 -12.71 -6.13
CA PHE A 42 -8.86 -12.75 -5.07
C PHE A 42 -8.38 -12.12 -3.75
N GLU A 43 -7.10 -12.22 -3.43
CA GLU A 43 -6.53 -11.61 -2.22
C GLU A 43 -6.43 -10.09 -2.38
N VAL A 44 -6.06 -9.62 -3.59
CA VAL A 44 -6.09 -8.20 -3.94
C VAL A 44 -7.52 -7.64 -3.85
N GLU A 45 -8.50 -8.34 -4.41
CA GLU A 45 -9.91 -7.98 -4.30
C GLU A 45 -10.36 -7.91 -2.85
N ALA A 46 -10.13 -8.97 -2.08
CA ALA A 46 -10.48 -9.03 -0.67
C ALA A 46 -9.81 -7.91 0.13
N TYR A 47 -8.55 -7.59 -0.17
CA TYR A 47 -7.87 -6.45 0.43
C TYR A 47 -8.56 -5.13 0.09
N LEU A 48 -8.85 -4.84 -1.19
CA LEU A 48 -9.51 -3.59 -1.59
C LEU A 48 -10.88 -3.42 -0.90
N HIS A 49 -11.62 -4.51 -0.75
CA HIS A 49 -12.91 -4.55 -0.04
C HIS A 49 -12.79 -4.56 1.49
N GLY A 50 -11.57 -4.65 2.05
CA GLY A 50 -11.32 -4.65 3.49
C GLY A 50 -11.68 -5.96 4.18
N ALA A 51 -11.80 -7.05 3.42
CA ALA A 51 -12.07 -8.39 3.92
C ALA A 51 -10.80 -9.11 4.44
N MET A 52 -9.60 -8.64 4.05
CA MET A 52 -8.32 -9.16 4.54
C MET A 52 -7.23 -8.08 4.62
N SER A 53 -6.20 -8.34 5.42
CA SER A 53 -4.96 -7.55 5.44
C SER A 53 -3.98 -8.02 4.38
N LEU A 54 -3.11 -7.11 3.95
CA LEU A 54 -1.90 -7.43 3.18
C LEU A 54 -0.67 -6.86 3.91
N PRO A 55 0.52 -7.47 3.77
CA PRO A 55 1.76 -6.89 4.28
C PRO A 55 2.04 -5.52 3.68
N ASP A 56 2.70 -4.62 4.42
CA ASP A 56 2.97 -3.23 4.04
C ASP A 56 3.54 -3.11 2.62
N LEU A 57 4.58 -3.91 2.32
CA LEU A 57 5.18 -3.95 0.98
C LEU A 57 4.17 -4.30 -0.11
N GLN A 58 3.24 -5.23 0.14
CA GLN A 58 2.23 -5.62 -0.85
C GLN A 58 1.20 -4.51 -1.08
N ARG A 59 0.82 -3.80 -0.02
CA ARG A 59 -0.05 -2.61 -0.11
C ARG A 59 0.63 -1.48 -0.88
N ASP A 60 1.93 -1.31 -0.68
CA ASP A 60 2.73 -0.30 -1.37
C ASP A 60 2.93 -0.60 -2.85
N ILE A 61 3.11 -1.87 -3.24
CA ILE A 61 3.15 -2.26 -4.64
C ILE A 61 1.79 -2.01 -5.31
N LEU A 62 0.67 -2.26 -4.63
CA LEU A 62 -0.67 -1.91 -5.14
C LEU A 62 -0.83 -0.40 -5.32
N ALA A 63 -0.43 0.39 -4.31
CA ALA A 63 -0.44 1.84 -4.41
C ALA A 63 0.44 2.32 -5.57
N HIS A 64 1.61 1.71 -5.76
CA HIS A 64 2.51 2.01 -6.87
C HIS A 64 1.87 1.73 -8.23
N ALA A 65 1.25 0.56 -8.41
CA ALA A 65 0.59 0.18 -9.66
C ALA A 65 -0.53 1.17 -10.06
N VAL A 66 -1.36 1.58 -9.09
CA VAL A 66 -2.39 2.61 -9.27
C VAL A 66 -1.78 3.95 -9.67
N ASN A 67 -0.74 4.36 -8.94
CA ASN A 67 -0.04 5.62 -9.13
C ASN A 67 0.61 5.70 -10.53
N GLU A 68 1.38 4.69 -10.93
CA GLU A 68 1.99 4.64 -12.27
C GLU A 68 0.93 4.74 -13.38
N ARG A 69 -0.24 4.13 -13.19
CA ARG A 69 -1.32 4.24 -14.17
C ARG A 69 -1.90 5.65 -14.23
N LEU A 70 -2.09 6.31 -13.09
CA LEU A 70 -2.53 7.71 -13.06
C LEU A 70 -1.51 8.63 -13.74
N ASP A 71 -0.21 8.39 -13.56
CA ASP A 71 0.86 9.13 -14.23
C ASP A 71 0.83 8.94 -15.75
N ALA A 72 0.67 7.69 -16.21
CA ALA A 72 0.56 7.38 -17.64
C ALA A 72 -0.64 8.08 -18.31
N LEU A 73 -1.68 8.40 -17.53
CA LEU A 73 -2.87 9.13 -17.99
C LEU A 73 -2.74 10.66 -17.82
N ASN A 74 -1.66 11.17 -17.21
CA ASN A 74 -1.54 12.55 -16.73
C ASN A 74 -2.76 12.98 -15.89
N SER A 75 -3.29 12.07 -15.07
CA SER A 75 -4.52 12.29 -14.31
C SER A 75 -4.27 13.24 -13.13
N PRO A 76 -5.13 14.26 -12.90
CA PRO A 76 -5.04 15.13 -11.73
C PRO A 76 -5.66 14.50 -10.47
N ALA A 77 -6.12 13.25 -10.53
CA ALA A 77 -6.77 12.57 -9.41
C ALA A 77 -5.80 12.40 -8.21
N PRO A 78 -6.34 12.37 -6.98
CA PRO A 78 -5.54 12.07 -5.80
C PRO A 78 -4.78 10.75 -5.93
N ARG A 79 -3.54 10.76 -5.45
CA ARG A 79 -2.64 9.60 -5.49
C ARG A 79 -3.01 8.59 -4.42
N ALA A 80 -2.81 7.32 -4.72
CA ALA A 80 -2.91 6.28 -3.72
C ALA A 80 -1.77 6.46 -2.69
N PRO A 81 -2.06 6.53 -1.38
CA PRO A 81 -1.05 6.69 -0.35
C PRO A 81 -0.22 5.41 -0.19
N TYR A 82 1.06 5.59 0.16
CA TYR A 82 1.92 4.51 0.63
C TYR A 82 1.77 4.32 2.15
N SER A 83 2.23 3.19 2.65
CA SER A 83 2.32 2.90 4.07
C SER A 83 3.23 3.93 4.73
N THR A 84 2.91 4.31 5.97
CA THR A 84 3.87 5.11 6.73
C THR A 84 4.99 4.18 7.18
N PRO A 85 6.27 4.53 6.96
CA PRO A 85 7.34 3.71 7.50
C PRO A 85 7.11 3.59 9.01
N ASP A 86 7.05 2.35 9.50
CA ASP A 86 7.18 2.10 10.93
C ASP A 86 8.58 2.61 11.29
N THR A 87 8.66 3.87 11.70
CA THR A 87 9.83 4.40 12.37
C THR A 87 9.87 3.73 13.72
N GLY A 88 10.23 2.44 13.71
CA GLY A 88 10.54 1.68 14.91
C GLY A 88 11.44 2.58 15.72
N LYS A 89 11.02 2.87 16.96
CA LYS A 89 11.78 3.70 17.89
C LYS A 89 13.24 3.36 17.69
N ALA A 90 14.03 4.35 17.27
CA ALA A 90 15.47 4.24 17.30
C ALA A 90 15.80 3.64 18.66
N ASP A 91 16.43 2.48 18.62
CA ASP A 91 16.91 1.76 19.79
C ASP A 91 17.91 2.70 20.46
N GLU A 92 17.41 3.61 21.33
CA GLU A 92 18.20 4.40 22.27
C GLU A 92 18.65 3.43 23.38
N GLY A 93 19.40 2.41 22.96
CA GLY A 93 20.18 1.54 23.80
C GLY A 93 21.35 2.34 24.35
N SER A 94 21.14 2.81 25.57
CA SER A 94 22.12 3.19 26.58
C SER A 94 23.60 2.94 26.23
N GLY A 95 24.35 4.00 25.97
CA GLY A 95 25.78 4.02 26.24
C GLY A 95 25.99 4.22 27.74
N PRO A 96 26.76 3.37 28.45
CA PRO A 96 26.84 3.43 29.89
C PRO A 96 27.77 4.54 30.37
N GLU A 97 27.35 5.09 31.51
CA GLU A 97 28.10 5.55 32.68
C GLU A 97 29.39 6.39 32.56
N GLN A 98 29.41 7.35 33.48
CA GLN A 98 30.41 8.35 33.74
C GLN A 98 31.73 7.78 34.31
N SER A 99 32.80 8.55 34.05
CA SER A 99 33.92 8.84 34.96
C SER A 99 35.01 7.79 35.18
N PRO A 100 36.23 8.19 35.63
CA PRO A 100 36.61 9.45 36.31
C PRO A 100 37.40 10.47 35.48
#